data_AF-A0A6M1MLX5-F1
#
_entry.id   AF-A0A6M1MLX5-F1
#
_cell.length_a   1.000
_cell.length_b   1.000
_cell.length_c   1.000
_cell.angle_alpha   90.00
_cell.angle_beta   90.00
_cell.angle_gamma   90.00
#
_symmetry.space_group_name_H-M   'P 1'
#
loop_
_entity.id
_entity.type
_entity.pdbx_description
1 polymer ?
#
loop_
_entity_poly.entity_id
_entity_poly.type
_entity_poly.pdbx_seq_one_letter_code
_entity_poly.pdbx_strand_id
1 'polypeptide(L)'
;MDEPLETGALLASMFGAEGHLWSVGTLSAFMALEGCGTPEQTPSGLILAAGGSRARLRPGAQLLAFETLSSDPRGWNHGIALCLPGTPGKPSGRITRVSDDDPIIPADRGHPVLDLGLGQGPVRALFRPASEDAFAAAGLAWSEAAAILAPLPGEWIVDTPVLRVERAGAVLHSVPQALETGRSHAETTPVPPGLIPLAHVFPPHPARHRPGEPMAFDPARHARFQAILSRHGRPDLWALKQEVMAQLAEGRFAPPETDRHGATVVRVALRQHLHLQGPPPREWLDRFDRPLLRALEEGPGR
;
A
#
# COMPACT_ATOMS: atom_id res chain seq x y z
N MET A 1 -15.90 9.59 -13.52
CA MET A 1 -16.65 8.98 -12.41
C MET A 1 -16.45 7.49 -12.63
N ASP A 2 -15.49 6.88 -11.93
CA ASP A 2 -15.27 5.42 -12.05
C ASP A 2 -16.57 4.73 -11.67
N GLU A 3 -17.03 3.82 -12.52
CA GLU A 3 -18.23 3.04 -12.20
C GLU A 3 -17.89 2.12 -11.01
N PRO A 4 -18.61 2.17 -9.88
CA PRO A 4 -18.28 1.36 -8.70
C PRO A 4 -18.15 -0.14 -8.98
N LEU A 5 -18.82 -0.63 -10.03
CA LEU A 5 -18.74 -1.99 -10.54
C LEU A 5 -17.36 -2.33 -11.14
N GLU A 6 -16.74 -1.41 -11.87
CA GLU A 6 -15.41 -1.60 -12.47
C GLU A 6 -14.32 -1.66 -11.38
N THR A 7 -14.39 -0.78 -10.39
CA THR A 7 -13.48 -0.80 -9.23
C THR A 7 -13.62 -2.11 -8.44
N GLY A 8 -14.86 -2.55 -8.19
CA GLY A 8 -15.12 -3.81 -7.50
C GLY A 8 -14.54 -5.02 -8.25
N ALA A 9 -14.76 -5.09 -9.57
CA ALA A 9 -14.23 -6.16 -10.41
C ALA A 9 -12.69 -6.18 -10.44
N LEU A 10 -12.05 -5.00 -10.51
CA LEU A 10 -10.60 -4.90 -10.49
C LEU A 10 -10.03 -5.47 -9.18
N LEU A 11 -10.55 -5.03 -8.03
CA LEU A 11 -10.07 -5.50 -6.72
C LEU A 11 -10.36 -7.00 -6.53
N ALA A 12 -11.54 -7.49 -6.95
CA ALA A 12 -11.88 -8.91 -6.90
C ALA A 12 -10.88 -9.76 -7.70
N SER A 13 -10.41 -9.27 -8.84
CA SER A 13 -9.41 -9.96 -9.66
C SER A 13 -8.01 -10.05 -9.02
N MET A 14 -7.72 -9.19 -8.04
CA MET A 14 -6.42 -9.10 -7.35
C MET A 14 -6.45 -9.73 -5.95
N PHE A 15 -7.62 -9.80 -5.32
CA PHE A 15 -7.75 -10.25 -3.95
C PHE A 15 -7.60 -11.78 -3.86
N GLY A 16 -6.51 -12.22 -3.23
CA GLY A 16 -6.13 -13.64 -3.19
C GLY A 16 -5.38 -14.14 -4.44
N ALA A 17 -5.21 -13.31 -5.47
CA ALA A 17 -4.46 -13.68 -6.67
C ALA A 17 -2.94 -13.76 -6.39
N GLU A 18 -2.27 -14.72 -7.01
CA GLU A 18 -0.82 -14.89 -6.87
C GLU A 18 -0.06 -13.62 -7.32
N GLY A 19 1.04 -13.32 -6.61
CA GLY A 19 1.90 -12.17 -6.90
C GLY A 19 1.31 -10.80 -6.58
N HIS A 20 0.07 -10.72 -6.08
CA HIS A 20 -0.53 -9.48 -5.58
C HIS A 20 -0.34 -9.40 -4.06
N LEU A 21 0.46 -8.44 -3.61
CA LEU A 21 0.68 -8.22 -2.18
C LEU A 21 -0.35 -7.22 -1.65
N TRP A 22 -0.87 -7.47 -0.45
CA TRP A 22 -1.87 -6.61 0.18
C TRP A 22 -1.39 -6.17 1.56
N SER A 23 -1.68 -4.93 1.91
CA SER A 23 -1.53 -4.42 3.27
C SER A 23 -2.77 -3.63 3.69
N VAL A 24 -3.05 -3.64 4.99
CA VAL A 24 -4.18 -2.93 5.60
C VAL A 24 -3.65 -1.98 6.67
N GLY A 25 -4.31 -0.83 6.82
CA GLY A 25 -4.01 0.17 7.83
C GLY A 25 -3.26 1.39 7.30
N THR A 26 -2.66 2.13 8.24
CA THR A 26 -1.89 3.35 7.99
C THR A 26 -0.49 3.20 8.58
N LEU A 27 0.40 4.18 8.38
CA LEU A 27 1.75 4.12 8.95
C LEU A 27 1.79 3.96 10.48
N SER A 28 0.73 4.34 11.19
CA SER A 28 0.61 4.18 12.64
C SER A 28 0.36 2.73 13.09
N ALA A 29 -0.36 1.97 12.28
CA ALA A 29 -0.61 0.55 12.47
C ALA A 29 -1.00 -0.07 11.13
N PHE A 30 -0.19 -0.99 10.65
CA PHE A 30 -0.48 -1.73 9.43
C PHE A 30 -0.03 -3.19 9.53
N MET A 31 -0.64 -4.02 8.69
CA MET A 31 -0.36 -5.44 8.60
C MET A 31 -0.45 -5.90 7.15
N ALA A 32 0.47 -6.76 6.73
CA ALA A 32 0.40 -7.44 5.44
C ALA A 32 -0.53 -8.65 5.53
N LEU A 33 -1.29 -8.88 4.47
CA LEU A 33 -2.03 -10.13 4.26
C LEU A 33 -1.06 -11.19 3.72
N GLU A 34 -1.11 -12.41 4.26
CA GLU A 34 -0.34 -13.54 3.76
C GLU A 34 -1.21 -14.53 2.97
N GLY A 35 -0.57 -15.17 1.99
CA GLY A 35 -1.17 -16.25 1.21
C GLY A 35 -1.95 -15.79 -0.01
N CYS A 36 -2.28 -16.77 -0.85
CA CYS A 36 -3.13 -16.64 -2.02
C CYS A 36 -4.22 -17.71 -1.96
N GLY A 37 -5.30 -17.51 -2.71
CA GLY A 37 -6.46 -18.39 -2.70
C GLY A 37 -7.63 -17.79 -3.46
N THR A 38 -8.74 -18.53 -3.50
CA THR A 38 -9.98 -18.03 -4.11
C THR A 38 -10.83 -17.38 -3.03
N PRO A 39 -11.13 -16.07 -3.11
CA PRO A 39 -12.00 -15.43 -2.14
C PRO A 39 -13.46 -15.90 -2.32
N GLU A 40 -14.19 -16.00 -1.21
CA GLU A 40 -15.61 -16.29 -1.18
C GLU A 40 -16.41 -14.98 -1.16
N GLN A 41 -17.41 -14.85 -2.03
CA GLN A 41 -18.35 -13.73 -1.99
C GLN A 41 -19.39 -13.94 -0.90
N THR A 42 -19.48 -13.00 0.03
CA THR A 42 -20.51 -12.94 1.06
C THR A 42 -21.28 -11.63 1.00
N PRO A 43 -22.42 -11.49 1.70
CA PRO A 43 -23.11 -10.20 1.84
C PRO A 43 -22.24 -9.11 2.52
N SER A 44 -21.22 -9.51 3.29
CA SER A 44 -20.34 -8.59 4.02
C SER A 44 -19.10 -8.16 3.24
N GLY A 45 -18.86 -8.73 2.05
CA GLY A 45 -17.67 -8.51 1.23
C GLY A 45 -17.04 -9.83 0.75
N LEU A 46 -15.86 -9.71 0.15
CA LEU A 46 -15.05 -10.84 -0.28
C LEU A 46 -14.20 -11.32 0.90
N ILE A 47 -14.30 -12.60 1.24
CA ILE A 47 -13.55 -13.21 2.34
C ILE A 47 -12.45 -14.12 1.77
N LEU A 48 -11.23 -13.95 2.24
CA LEU A 48 -10.09 -14.81 1.90
C LEU A 48 -9.52 -15.42 3.18
N ALA A 49 -9.40 -16.74 3.23
CA ALA A 49 -8.62 -17.46 4.23
C ALA A 49 -7.39 -18.07 3.55
N ALA A 50 -6.20 -17.57 3.86
CA ALA A 50 -4.96 -18.01 3.23
C ALA A 50 -3.76 -17.74 4.15
N GLY A 51 -2.73 -18.59 4.09
CA GLY A 51 -1.43 -18.32 4.73
C GLY A 51 -1.49 -17.96 6.22
N GLY A 52 -2.38 -18.60 7.01
CA GLY A 52 -2.55 -18.28 8.44
C GLY A 52 -3.23 -16.93 8.73
N SER A 53 -3.74 -16.27 7.69
CA SER A 53 -4.48 -15.01 7.76
C SER A 53 -5.92 -15.22 7.27
N ARG A 54 -6.83 -14.39 7.78
CA ARG A 54 -8.17 -14.19 7.23
C ARG A 54 -8.32 -12.73 6.87
N ALA A 55 -8.93 -12.44 5.74
CA ALA A 55 -9.18 -11.08 5.31
C ALA A 55 -10.58 -10.92 4.75
N ARG A 56 -11.16 -9.74 4.94
CA ARG A 56 -12.44 -9.34 4.37
C ARG A 56 -12.27 -8.00 3.66
N LEU A 57 -12.39 -8.04 2.34
CA LEU A 57 -12.41 -6.86 1.48
C LEU A 57 -13.86 -6.38 1.30
N ARG A 58 -14.11 -5.12 1.64
CA ARG A 58 -15.41 -4.46 1.55
C ARG A 58 -15.44 -3.52 0.33
N PRO A 59 -16.59 -3.35 -0.34
CA PRO A 59 -16.71 -2.41 -1.46
C PRO A 59 -16.68 -0.95 -0.98
N GLY A 60 -16.53 -0.01 -1.92
CA GLY A 60 -16.69 1.42 -1.66
C GLY A 60 -15.39 2.22 -1.49
N ALA A 61 -14.23 1.59 -1.65
CA ALA A 61 -12.96 2.32 -1.71
C ALA A 61 -12.85 3.10 -3.02
N GLN A 62 -12.36 4.35 -2.95
CA GLN A 62 -11.81 5.03 -4.11
C GLN A 62 -10.39 4.53 -4.36
N LEU A 63 -10.09 4.13 -5.59
CA LEU A 63 -8.73 3.71 -5.93
C LEU A 63 -7.84 4.90 -6.27
N LEU A 64 -6.60 4.83 -5.82
CA LEU A 64 -5.52 5.70 -6.26
C LEU A 64 -4.32 4.84 -6.68
N ALA A 65 -4.13 4.68 -7.98
CA ALA A 65 -2.92 4.06 -8.52
C ALA A 65 -1.76 5.04 -8.52
N PHE A 66 -0.56 4.58 -8.18
CA PHE A 66 0.61 5.43 -8.10
C PHE A 66 1.90 4.67 -8.43
N GLU A 67 2.92 5.45 -8.78
CA GLU A 67 4.30 4.99 -8.91
C GLU A 67 5.21 5.87 -8.05
N THR A 68 6.23 5.27 -7.45
CA THR A 68 7.25 5.98 -6.66
C THR A 68 8.64 5.46 -7.02
N LEU A 69 9.67 6.20 -6.64
CA LEU A 69 11.05 5.76 -6.85
C LEU A 69 11.41 4.65 -5.86
N SER A 70 12.17 3.66 -6.32
CA SER A 70 12.84 2.71 -5.45
C SER A 70 14.20 3.23 -4.99
N SER A 71 14.77 2.57 -3.98
CA SER A 71 16.17 2.78 -3.59
C SER A 71 17.16 2.41 -4.69
N ASP A 72 16.83 1.42 -5.53
CA ASP A 72 17.56 1.14 -6.76
C ASP A 72 17.41 2.34 -7.72
N PRO A 73 18.51 2.97 -8.18
CA PRO A 73 18.47 4.09 -9.13
C PRO A 73 17.89 3.71 -10.51
N ARG A 74 17.85 2.42 -10.87
CA ARG A 74 17.23 1.94 -12.11
C ARG A 74 15.77 1.55 -11.94
N GLY A 75 15.31 1.33 -10.71
CA GLY A 75 13.99 0.79 -10.43
C GLY A 75 12.93 1.81 -10.03
N TRP A 76 11.68 1.35 -9.97
CA TRP A 76 10.57 2.06 -9.34
C TRP A 76 9.74 1.09 -8.50
N ASN A 77 8.73 1.63 -7.84
CA ASN A 77 7.67 0.90 -7.18
C ASN A 77 6.34 1.35 -7.76
N HIS A 78 5.35 0.46 -7.70
CA HIS A 78 3.98 0.79 -8.06
C HIS A 78 3.01 0.19 -7.05
N GLY A 79 1.80 0.75 -6.97
CA GLY A 79 0.77 0.26 -6.07
C GLY A 79 -0.56 0.95 -6.30
N ILE A 80 -1.59 0.45 -5.63
CA ILE A 80 -2.94 1.00 -5.63
C ILE A 80 -3.31 1.19 -4.16
N ALA A 81 -3.56 2.44 -3.77
CA ALA A 81 -4.13 2.76 -2.47
C ALA A 81 -5.66 2.67 -2.54
N LEU A 82 -6.27 2.10 -1.51
CA LEU A 82 -7.71 2.07 -1.30
C LEU A 82 -8.04 3.20 -0.32
N CYS A 83 -8.62 4.26 -0.84
CA CYS A 83 -8.84 5.52 -0.16
C CYS A 83 -10.31 5.71 0.20
N LEU A 84 -10.57 6.46 1.28
CA LEU A 84 -11.88 7.01 1.59
C LEU A 84 -11.78 8.52 1.87
N PRO A 85 -12.88 9.28 1.71
CA PRO A 85 -12.96 10.65 2.19
C PRO A 85 -12.67 10.73 3.69
N GLY A 86 -11.79 11.64 4.08
CA GLY A 86 -11.47 11.88 5.48
C GLY A 86 -10.09 12.46 5.71
N THR A 87 -9.83 12.79 6.97
CA THR A 87 -8.53 13.24 7.45
C THR A 87 -8.02 12.26 8.49
N PRO A 88 -6.70 12.03 8.60
CA PRO A 88 -6.13 11.23 9.67
C PRO A 88 -6.56 11.79 11.03
N GLY A 89 -7.15 10.94 11.87
CA GLY A 89 -7.37 11.25 13.29
C GLY A 89 -6.09 11.03 14.09
N LYS A 90 -6.02 11.60 15.29
CA LYS A 90 -4.93 11.31 16.23
C LYS A 90 -5.21 9.95 16.92
N PRO A 91 -4.22 9.06 17.03
CA PRO A 91 -4.38 7.83 17.82
C PRO A 91 -4.71 8.15 19.28
N SER A 92 -5.47 7.28 19.95
CA SER A 92 -5.78 7.44 21.39
C SER A 92 -4.52 7.30 22.24
N GLY A 93 -3.54 6.51 21.77
CA GLY A 93 -2.27 6.25 22.45
C GLY A 93 -2.38 5.32 23.67
N ARG A 94 -3.58 4.84 24.01
CA ARG A 94 -3.82 3.94 25.15
C ARG A 94 -4.55 2.69 24.72
N ILE A 95 -4.13 1.58 25.32
CA ILE A 95 -4.79 0.30 25.13
C ILE A 95 -6.11 0.28 25.90
N THR A 96 -7.18 -0.15 25.25
CA THR A 96 -8.51 -0.28 25.87
C THR A 96 -9.10 -1.65 25.59
N ARG A 97 -9.82 -2.20 26.57
CA ARG A 97 -10.60 -3.42 26.37
C ARG A 97 -11.94 -3.06 25.75
N VAL A 98 -12.27 -3.70 24.63
CA VAL A 98 -13.49 -3.49 23.85
C VAL A 98 -14.04 -4.84 23.38
N SER A 99 -15.23 -4.84 22.79
CA SER A 99 -15.79 -6.01 22.10
C SER A 99 -15.48 -5.95 20.61
N ASP A 100 -15.31 -7.12 19.98
CA ASP A 100 -15.22 -7.24 18.52
C ASP A 100 -16.61 -7.49 17.93
N ASP A 101 -17.24 -6.44 17.41
CA ASP A 101 -18.64 -6.50 16.95
C ASP A 101 -18.78 -7.00 15.51
N ASP A 102 -17.71 -6.93 14.72
CA ASP A 102 -17.69 -7.30 13.30
C ASP A 102 -16.47 -8.19 12.95
N PRO A 103 -16.30 -9.36 13.57
CA PRO A 103 -15.26 -10.30 13.18
C PRO A 103 -15.53 -10.94 11.81
N ILE A 104 -14.49 -11.53 11.21
CA ILE A 104 -14.66 -12.35 9.98
C ILE A 104 -15.41 -13.64 10.30
N ILE A 105 -15.08 -14.29 11.42
CA ILE A 105 -15.76 -15.48 11.90
C ILE A 105 -16.96 -15.04 12.76
N PRO A 106 -18.22 -15.34 12.40
CA PRO A 106 -19.38 -14.89 13.15
C PRO A 106 -19.41 -15.32 14.61
N ALA A 107 -18.80 -16.47 14.94
CA ALA A 107 -18.71 -16.99 16.30
C ALA A 107 -17.85 -16.14 17.24
N ASP A 108 -16.92 -15.32 16.71
CA ASP A 108 -16.08 -14.44 17.53
C ASP A 108 -16.80 -13.16 17.97
N ARG A 109 -18.06 -12.96 17.55
CA ARG A 109 -18.77 -11.70 17.77
C ARG A 109 -18.97 -11.45 19.26
N GLY A 110 -18.63 -10.24 19.69
CA GLY A 110 -18.73 -9.81 21.08
C GLY A 110 -17.57 -10.30 21.96
N HIS A 111 -16.65 -11.13 21.43
CA HIS A 111 -15.46 -11.53 22.17
C HIS A 111 -14.64 -10.31 22.60
N PRO A 112 -14.06 -10.33 23.81
CA PRO A 112 -13.23 -9.24 24.27
C PRO A 112 -11.92 -9.18 23.50
N VAL A 113 -11.55 -7.97 23.07
CA VAL A 113 -10.29 -7.67 22.39
C VAL A 113 -9.65 -6.43 23.01
N LEU A 114 -8.35 -6.25 22.78
CA LEU A 114 -7.64 -5.03 23.10
C LEU A 114 -7.58 -4.14 21.87
N ASP A 115 -8.17 -2.95 21.92
CA ASP A 115 -7.83 -1.88 20.99
C ASP A 115 -6.49 -1.28 21.43
N LEU A 116 -5.52 -1.30 20.54
CA LEU A 116 -4.13 -0.97 20.83
C LEU A 116 -3.89 0.55 20.84
N GLY A 117 -4.91 1.35 20.50
CA GLY A 117 -4.85 2.80 20.53
C GLY A 117 -3.92 3.41 19.47
N LEU A 118 -3.55 2.63 18.46
CA LEU A 118 -2.68 3.03 17.35
C LEU A 118 -3.45 3.53 16.13
N GLY A 119 -4.74 3.22 16.04
CA GLY A 119 -5.58 3.57 14.90
C GLY A 119 -5.68 5.07 14.62
N GLN A 120 -5.50 5.46 13.36
CA GLN A 120 -5.76 6.83 12.89
C GLN A 120 -7.08 6.88 12.11
N GLY A 121 -7.99 7.77 12.53
CA GLY A 121 -9.30 7.90 11.89
C GLY A 121 -10.11 6.61 11.99
N PRO A 122 -10.53 5.99 10.87
CA PRO A 122 -11.36 4.78 10.90
C PRO A 122 -10.56 3.47 11.02
N VAL A 123 -9.24 3.55 11.22
CA VAL A 123 -8.40 2.35 11.42
C VAL A 123 -8.54 1.88 12.86
N ARG A 124 -8.73 0.57 13.05
CA ARG A 124 -8.64 -0.10 14.34
C ARG A 124 -7.50 -1.10 14.30
N ALA A 125 -6.61 -1.03 15.28
CA ALA A 125 -5.55 -2.01 15.50
C ALA A 125 -5.89 -2.76 16.77
N LEU A 126 -6.26 -4.03 16.66
CA LEU A 126 -6.77 -4.83 17.76
C LEU A 126 -5.90 -6.07 17.98
N PHE A 127 -5.94 -6.59 19.20
CA PHE A 127 -5.40 -7.89 19.55
C PHE A 127 -6.50 -8.71 20.24
N ARG A 128 -6.82 -9.87 19.68
CA ARG A 128 -7.71 -10.87 20.27
C ARG A 128 -6.85 -11.92 20.97
N PRO A 129 -6.70 -11.86 22.30
CA PRO A 129 -5.81 -12.77 23.01
C PRO A 129 -6.45 -14.16 23.16
N ALA A 130 -5.61 -15.19 23.25
CA ALA A 130 -6.04 -16.53 23.62
C ALA A 130 -6.11 -16.76 25.15
N SER A 131 -5.60 -15.82 25.95
CA SER A 131 -5.62 -15.83 27.43
C SER A 131 -6.14 -14.49 27.97
N GLU A 132 -6.81 -14.52 29.13
CA GLU A 132 -7.24 -13.30 29.82
C GLU A 132 -6.08 -12.45 30.35
N ASP A 133 -4.89 -13.01 30.53
CA ASP A 133 -3.72 -12.30 31.06
C ASP A 133 -3.37 -11.05 30.23
N ALA A 134 -3.61 -11.10 28.92
CA ALA A 134 -3.37 -9.97 28.03
C ALA A 134 -4.16 -8.72 28.43
N PHE A 135 -5.33 -8.87 29.06
CA PHE A 135 -6.17 -7.73 29.47
C PHE A 135 -5.55 -6.89 30.59
N ALA A 136 -4.50 -7.38 31.26
CA ALA A 136 -3.70 -6.57 32.17
C ALA A 136 -2.98 -5.41 31.46
N ALA A 137 -2.79 -5.47 30.13
CA ALA A 137 -2.23 -4.39 29.34
C ALA A 137 -3.21 -3.21 29.14
N ALA A 138 -4.49 -3.35 29.49
CA ALA A 138 -5.46 -2.28 29.39
C ALA A 138 -5.03 -1.07 30.23
N GLY A 139 -5.10 0.12 29.65
CA GLY A 139 -4.67 1.38 30.24
C GLY A 139 -3.20 1.76 29.95
N LEU A 140 -2.35 0.82 29.55
CA LEU A 140 -0.95 1.08 29.19
C LEU A 140 -0.84 1.83 27.85
N ALA A 141 0.29 2.51 27.64
CA ALA A 141 0.67 3.00 26.32
C ALA A 141 1.21 1.85 25.45
N TRP A 142 1.13 1.99 24.13
CA TRP A 142 1.66 0.99 23.20
C TRP A 142 3.14 0.69 23.44
N SER A 143 3.95 1.71 23.75
CA SER A 143 5.39 1.55 24.04
C SER A 143 5.68 0.63 25.22
N GLU A 144 4.75 0.51 26.18
CA GLU A 144 4.88 -0.35 27.35
C GLU A 144 4.30 -1.74 27.07
N ALA A 145 3.16 -1.80 26.38
CA ALA A 145 2.42 -3.03 26.15
C ALA A 145 2.95 -3.88 24.98
N ALA A 146 3.64 -3.29 24.00
CA ALA A 146 4.08 -4.01 22.81
C ALA A 146 4.92 -5.25 23.15
N ALA A 147 5.88 -5.12 24.07
CA ALA A 147 6.73 -6.23 24.50
C ALA A 147 5.99 -7.26 25.37
N ILE A 148 4.92 -6.85 26.06
CA ILE A 148 4.06 -7.73 26.87
C ILE A 148 3.15 -8.56 25.96
N LEU A 149 2.55 -7.94 24.94
CA LEU A 149 1.58 -8.58 24.06
C LEU A 149 2.24 -9.42 22.96
N ALA A 150 3.40 -9.01 22.43
CA ALA A 150 4.11 -9.70 21.35
C ALA A 150 4.31 -11.21 21.56
N PRO A 151 4.71 -11.72 22.75
CA PRO A 151 4.89 -13.15 22.97
C PRO A 151 3.60 -13.91 23.27
N LEU A 152 2.48 -13.22 23.53
CA LEU A 152 1.23 -13.88 23.91
C LEU A 152 0.53 -14.48 22.69
N PRO A 153 -0.05 -15.68 22.82
CA PRO A 153 -0.86 -16.27 21.77
C PRO A 153 -2.13 -15.44 21.54
N GLY A 154 -2.48 -15.24 20.28
CA GLY A 154 -3.66 -14.49 19.89
C GLY A 154 -3.64 -14.12 18.41
N GLU A 155 -4.69 -13.42 18.00
CA GLU A 155 -4.87 -12.91 16.65
C GLU A 155 -4.72 -11.40 16.64
N TRP A 156 -3.85 -10.92 15.77
CA TRP A 156 -3.67 -9.50 15.49
C TRP A 156 -4.62 -9.09 14.39
N ILE A 157 -5.28 -7.97 14.59
CA ILE A 157 -6.37 -7.54 13.73
C ILE A 157 -6.09 -6.09 13.33
N VAL A 158 -6.12 -5.82 12.04
CA VAL A 158 -6.22 -4.44 11.55
C VAL A 158 -7.50 -4.36 10.73
N ASP A 159 -8.41 -3.51 11.19
CA ASP A 159 -9.72 -3.31 10.57
C ASP A 159 -9.86 -1.88 10.10
N THR A 160 -10.38 -1.74 8.89
CA THR A 160 -10.71 -0.47 8.26
C THR A 160 -12.03 -0.65 7.52
N PRO A 161 -12.73 0.44 7.16
CA PRO A 161 -13.96 0.33 6.37
C PRO A 161 -13.81 -0.39 5.03
N VAL A 162 -12.59 -0.52 4.48
CA VAL A 162 -12.35 -1.14 3.16
C VAL A 162 -11.72 -2.53 3.24
N LEU A 163 -10.91 -2.81 4.25
CA LEU A 163 -10.22 -4.08 4.41
C LEU A 163 -10.05 -4.39 5.89
N ARG A 164 -10.38 -5.62 6.27
CA ARG A 164 -10.03 -6.23 7.55
C ARG A 164 -9.05 -7.37 7.32
N VAL A 165 -8.02 -7.48 8.15
CA VAL A 165 -7.13 -8.64 8.20
C VAL A 165 -7.00 -9.11 9.65
N GLU A 166 -7.13 -10.41 9.87
CA GLU A 166 -6.93 -11.12 11.13
C GLU A 166 -5.80 -12.14 10.93
N ARG A 167 -4.76 -12.14 11.77
CA ARG A 167 -3.61 -13.03 11.62
C ARG A 167 -3.08 -13.51 12.96
N ALA A 168 -2.88 -14.83 13.08
CA ALA A 168 -2.27 -15.42 14.26
C ALA A 168 -0.75 -15.21 14.27
N GLY A 169 -0.18 -14.91 15.45
CA GLY A 169 1.28 -14.90 15.67
C GLY A 169 2.09 -13.79 14.99
N ALA A 170 1.44 -12.80 14.38
CA ALA A 170 2.11 -11.72 13.65
C ALA A 170 1.87 -10.36 14.30
N VAL A 171 2.91 -9.76 14.88
CA VAL A 171 2.82 -8.41 15.45
C VAL A 171 2.61 -7.40 14.33
N LEU A 172 1.68 -6.47 14.54
CA LEU A 172 1.47 -5.32 13.65
C LEU A 172 2.74 -4.47 13.53
N HIS A 173 2.91 -3.81 12.39
CA HIS A 173 3.97 -2.84 12.20
C HIS A 173 3.47 -1.42 12.48
N SER A 174 4.35 -0.60 13.06
CA SER A 174 4.11 0.83 13.27
C SER A 174 5.37 1.60 12.90
N VAL A 175 5.19 2.77 12.28
CA VAL A 175 6.28 3.72 12.02
C VAL A 175 6.26 4.75 13.15
N PRO A 176 7.27 4.78 14.05
CA PRO A 176 7.24 5.66 15.22
C PRO A 176 7.01 7.14 14.86
N GLN A 177 7.69 7.63 13.82
CA GLN A 177 7.54 9.01 13.34
C GLN A 177 6.11 9.32 12.86
N ALA A 178 5.35 8.33 12.38
CA ALA A 178 3.97 8.53 11.97
C ALA A 178 3.02 8.74 13.16
N LEU A 179 3.32 8.13 14.32
CA LEU A 179 2.60 8.36 15.57
C LEU A 179 2.81 9.81 16.07
N GLU A 180 4.03 10.33 15.93
CA GLU A 180 4.38 11.71 16.32
C GLU A 180 3.79 12.76 15.37
N THR A 181 3.94 12.54 14.06
CA THR A 181 3.56 13.51 13.03
C THR A 181 2.08 13.43 12.63
N GLY A 182 1.35 12.39 13.04
CA GLY A 182 -0.03 12.15 12.63
C GLY A 182 -0.20 11.77 11.15
N ARG A 183 0.90 11.43 10.46
CA ARG A 183 0.87 11.05 9.04
C ARG A 183 0.25 9.66 8.87
N SER A 184 -0.68 9.53 7.92
CA SER A 184 -1.32 8.24 7.60
C SER A 184 -0.61 7.44 6.51
N HIS A 185 0.16 8.10 5.66
CA HIS A 185 0.84 7.50 4.52
C HIS A 185 2.19 8.14 4.26
N ALA A 186 3.01 7.46 3.45
CA ALA A 186 4.30 7.98 3.04
C ALA A 186 4.10 9.21 2.15
N GLU A 187 4.88 10.26 2.41
CA GLU A 187 4.84 11.53 1.66
C GLU A 187 5.13 11.35 0.16
N THR A 188 5.74 10.24 -0.23
CA THR A 188 5.99 9.89 -1.64
C THR A 188 4.72 9.42 -2.36
N THR A 189 3.69 8.99 -1.63
CA THR A 189 2.41 8.56 -2.21
C THR A 189 1.58 9.81 -2.51
N PRO A 190 1.17 10.05 -3.77
CA PRO A 190 0.56 11.31 -4.17
C PRO A 190 -0.94 11.35 -3.84
N VAL A 191 -1.30 11.12 -2.57
CA VAL A 191 -2.70 11.13 -2.11
C VAL A 191 -3.25 12.56 -2.14
N PRO A 192 -4.36 12.82 -2.87
CA PRO A 192 -5.00 14.13 -2.85
C PRO A 192 -5.48 14.54 -1.46
N PRO A 193 -5.52 15.85 -1.15
CA PRO A 193 -6.13 16.35 0.08
C PRO A 193 -7.58 15.85 0.25
N GLY A 194 -7.97 15.55 1.49
CA GLY A 194 -9.31 15.06 1.82
C GLY A 194 -9.51 13.56 1.62
N LEU A 195 -8.48 12.83 1.23
CA LEU A 195 -8.47 11.37 1.17
C LEU A 195 -7.51 10.77 2.20
N ILE A 196 -7.88 9.62 2.75
CA ILE A 196 -7.01 8.78 3.58
C ILE A 196 -6.88 7.39 2.96
N PRO A 197 -5.66 6.89 2.70
CA PRO A 197 -5.46 5.51 2.28
C PRO A 197 -5.54 4.58 3.51
N LEU A 198 -6.31 3.50 3.36
CA LEU A 198 -6.63 2.57 4.45
C LEU A 198 -6.17 1.13 4.17
N ALA A 199 -5.83 0.86 2.91
CA ALA A 199 -5.22 -0.38 2.47
C ALA A 199 -4.46 -0.13 1.18
N HIS A 200 -3.56 -1.05 0.84
CA HIS A 200 -2.84 -1.03 -0.41
C HIS A 200 -2.83 -2.42 -1.04
N VAL A 201 -2.91 -2.46 -2.36
CA VAL A 201 -2.55 -3.63 -3.16
C VAL A 201 -1.38 -3.27 -4.06
N PHE A 202 -0.42 -4.18 -4.15
CA PHE A 202 0.77 -4.09 -4.99
C PHE A 202 0.72 -5.21 -6.03
N PRO A 203 0.22 -4.94 -7.25
CA PRO A 203 0.22 -5.92 -8.33
C PRO A 203 1.64 -6.37 -8.71
N PRO A 204 1.80 -7.52 -9.40
CA PRO A 204 3.10 -8.00 -9.85
C PRO A 204 3.92 -6.93 -10.57
N HIS A 205 5.16 -6.72 -10.12
CA HIS A 205 6.05 -5.75 -10.73
C HIS A 205 6.61 -6.28 -12.06
N PRO A 206 6.76 -5.46 -13.11
CA PRO A 206 7.27 -5.92 -14.40
C PRO A 206 8.77 -6.23 -14.38
N ALA A 207 9.55 -5.62 -13.49
CA ALA A 207 11.00 -5.79 -13.42
C ALA A 207 11.50 -6.49 -12.15
N ARG A 208 10.60 -6.96 -11.27
CA ARG A 208 11.01 -7.48 -9.95
C ARG A 208 10.04 -8.53 -9.38
N HIS A 209 10.55 -9.58 -8.76
CA HIS A 209 9.73 -10.56 -8.02
C HIS A 209 9.35 -10.03 -6.64
N ARG A 210 10.34 -9.57 -5.88
CA ARG A 210 10.22 -9.00 -4.53
C ARG A 210 11.24 -7.88 -4.35
N PRO A 211 11.08 -6.95 -3.39
CA PRO A 211 12.11 -5.94 -3.12
C PRO A 211 13.52 -6.55 -3.06
N GLY A 212 14.44 -6.03 -3.87
CA GLY A 212 15.82 -6.54 -3.99
C GLY A 212 16.04 -7.73 -4.93
N GLU A 213 14.98 -8.34 -5.49
CA GLU A 213 15.06 -9.54 -6.33
C GLU A 213 14.61 -9.24 -7.78
N PRO A 214 15.54 -8.82 -8.67
CA PRO A 214 15.21 -8.42 -10.04
C PRO A 214 14.76 -9.62 -10.90
N MET A 215 13.97 -9.32 -11.95
CA MET A 215 13.62 -10.28 -13.00
C MET A 215 13.76 -9.65 -14.38
N ALA A 216 13.71 -10.47 -15.43
CA ALA A 216 13.57 -9.99 -16.79
C ALA A 216 12.31 -9.11 -16.92
N PHE A 217 12.42 -8.01 -17.65
CA PHE A 217 11.32 -7.06 -17.79
C PHE A 217 10.15 -7.69 -18.54
N ASP A 218 8.97 -7.68 -17.91
CA ASP A 218 7.71 -8.16 -18.47
C ASP A 218 6.86 -6.97 -18.98
N PRO A 219 6.80 -6.75 -20.31
CA PRO A 219 6.06 -5.64 -20.89
C PRO A 219 4.54 -5.78 -20.71
N ALA A 220 4.01 -6.99 -20.57
CA ALA A 220 2.57 -7.20 -20.37
C ALA A 220 2.15 -6.77 -18.96
N ARG A 221 2.95 -7.08 -17.93
CA ARG A 221 2.73 -6.57 -16.56
C ARG A 221 2.82 -5.05 -16.51
N HIS A 222 3.80 -4.47 -17.21
CA HIS A 222 3.95 -3.02 -17.31
C HIS A 222 2.69 -2.40 -17.93
N ALA A 223 2.28 -2.87 -19.11
CA ALA A 223 1.10 -2.36 -19.82
C ALA A 223 -0.18 -2.49 -18.98
N ARG A 224 -0.36 -3.62 -18.27
CA ARG A 224 -1.51 -3.82 -17.37
C ARG A 224 -1.53 -2.80 -16.24
N PHE A 225 -0.38 -2.52 -15.62
CA PHE A 225 -0.32 -1.49 -14.59
C PHE A 225 -0.50 -0.08 -15.16
N GLN A 226 0.03 0.22 -16.35
CA GLN A 226 -0.22 1.52 -17.01
C GLN A 226 -1.72 1.75 -17.30
N ALA A 227 -2.46 0.70 -17.67
CA ALA A 227 -3.91 0.78 -17.88
C ALA A 227 -4.72 1.00 -16.58
N ILE A 228 -4.18 0.59 -15.44
CA ILE A 228 -4.73 0.88 -14.11
C ILE A 228 -4.39 2.33 -13.73
N LEU A 229 -3.12 2.73 -13.92
CA LEU A 229 -2.62 4.06 -13.60
C LEU A 229 -3.33 5.16 -14.41
N SER A 230 -3.67 4.90 -15.67
CA SER A 230 -4.39 5.86 -16.51
C SER A 230 -5.82 6.15 -16.03
N ARG A 231 -6.45 5.17 -15.36
CA ARG A 231 -7.83 5.29 -14.86
C ARG A 231 -7.88 5.78 -13.43
N HIS A 232 -7.08 5.18 -12.55
CA HIS A 232 -7.14 5.39 -11.12
C HIS A 232 -5.97 6.24 -10.59
N GLY A 233 -5.06 6.69 -11.46
CA GLY A 233 -4.00 7.62 -11.07
C GLY A 233 -4.49 9.05 -10.96
N ARG A 234 -3.65 9.92 -10.39
CA ARG A 234 -3.89 11.37 -10.41
C ARG A 234 -3.89 11.88 -11.86
N PRO A 235 -4.96 12.52 -12.36
CA PRO A 235 -5.05 12.92 -13.76
C PRO A 235 -3.95 13.87 -14.22
N ASP A 236 -3.53 14.80 -13.36
CA ASP A 236 -2.46 15.76 -13.61
C ASP A 236 -1.10 15.06 -13.76
N LEU A 237 -0.80 14.10 -12.87
CA LEU A 237 0.42 13.32 -12.91
C LEU A 237 0.45 12.35 -14.11
N TRP A 238 -0.70 11.77 -14.46
CA TRP A 238 -0.81 10.93 -15.65
C TRP A 238 -0.59 11.74 -16.93
N ALA A 239 -1.21 12.92 -17.05
CA ALA A 239 -1.01 13.81 -18.20
C ALA A 239 0.47 14.19 -18.37
N LEU A 240 1.15 14.55 -17.29
CA LEU A 240 2.60 14.81 -17.29
C LEU A 240 3.40 13.59 -17.76
N LYS A 241 3.06 12.38 -17.28
CA LYS A 241 3.72 11.15 -17.71
C LYS A 241 3.58 10.93 -19.21
N GLN A 242 2.37 11.11 -19.75
CA GLN A 242 2.09 10.98 -21.18
C GLN A 242 2.86 12.01 -22.01
N GLU A 243 2.95 13.25 -21.55
CA GLU A 243 3.73 14.30 -22.18
C GLU A 243 5.21 13.93 -22.28
N VAL A 244 5.81 13.50 -21.15
CA VAL A 244 7.22 13.08 -21.11
C VAL A 244 7.48 11.91 -22.05
N MET A 245 6.60 10.90 -22.05
CA MET A 245 6.75 9.75 -22.94
C MET A 245 6.62 10.11 -24.42
N ALA A 246 5.73 11.04 -24.77
CA ALA A 246 5.60 11.54 -26.14
C ALA A 246 6.86 12.30 -26.58
N GLN A 247 7.39 13.18 -25.72
CA GLN A 247 8.63 13.89 -26.01
C GLN A 247 9.82 12.91 -26.20
N LEU A 248 9.93 11.90 -25.34
CA LEU A 248 10.97 10.86 -25.47
C LEU A 248 10.84 10.08 -26.78
N ALA A 249 9.63 9.70 -27.18
CA ALA A 249 9.39 8.97 -28.44
C ALA A 249 9.74 9.81 -29.68
N GLU A 250 9.55 11.12 -29.61
CA GLU A 250 9.87 12.06 -30.68
C GLU A 250 11.32 12.57 -30.63
N GLY A 251 12.12 12.16 -29.64
CA GLY A 251 13.47 12.65 -29.43
C GLY A 251 13.54 14.14 -29.08
N ARG A 252 12.48 14.70 -28.48
CA ARG A 252 12.40 16.10 -28.06
C ARG A 252 12.73 16.26 -26.58
N PHE A 253 13.29 17.41 -26.23
CA PHE A 253 13.50 17.83 -24.85
C PHE A 253 12.93 19.23 -24.62
N ALA A 254 11.74 19.27 -24.03
CA ALA A 254 11.09 20.46 -23.51
C ALA A 254 10.76 20.19 -22.04
N PRO A 255 11.69 20.49 -21.10
CA PRO A 255 11.58 20.05 -19.72
C PRO A 255 10.34 20.66 -19.05
N PRO A 256 9.42 19.82 -18.52
CA PRO A 256 8.21 20.33 -17.88
C PRO A 256 8.52 21.00 -16.54
N GLU A 257 7.68 21.96 -16.16
CA GLU A 257 7.63 22.43 -14.78
C GLU A 257 7.02 21.34 -13.88
N THR A 258 7.61 21.14 -12.70
CA THR A 258 7.22 20.03 -11.83
C THR A 258 7.23 20.45 -10.37
N ASP A 259 6.26 19.93 -9.61
CA ASP A 259 6.37 19.82 -8.16
C ASP A 259 7.15 18.54 -7.78
N ARG A 260 7.16 18.20 -6.49
CA ARG A 260 7.84 17.00 -6.00
C ARG A 260 7.29 15.70 -6.62
N HIS A 261 5.98 15.60 -6.80
CA HIS A 261 5.35 14.40 -7.36
C HIS A 261 5.53 14.34 -8.87
N GLY A 262 5.44 15.47 -9.56
CA GLY A 262 5.75 15.60 -10.98
C GLY A 262 7.20 15.20 -11.28
N ALA A 263 8.16 15.67 -10.49
CA ALA A 263 9.56 15.27 -10.63
C ALA A 263 9.74 13.75 -10.43
N THR A 264 8.98 13.14 -9.51
CA THR A 264 8.96 11.69 -9.32
C THR A 264 8.43 10.97 -10.57
N VAL A 265 7.34 11.48 -11.17
CA VAL A 265 6.74 10.94 -12.40
C VAL A 265 7.70 11.00 -13.58
N VAL A 266 8.38 12.14 -13.80
CA VAL A 266 9.38 12.28 -14.88
C VAL A 266 10.47 11.22 -14.71
N ARG A 267 11.00 11.07 -13.50
CA ARG A 267 12.06 10.09 -13.20
C ARG A 267 11.60 8.64 -13.40
N VAL A 268 10.38 8.30 -12.97
CA VAL A 268 9.81 6.97 -13.22
C VAL A 268 9.63 6.71 -14.72
N ALA A 269 9.17 7.71 -15.50
CA ALA A 269 9.05 7.58 -16.95
C ALA A 269 10.41 7.31 -17.61
N LEU A 270 11.47 8.00 -17.19
CA LEU A 270 12.84 7.75 -17.67
C LEU A 270 13.34 6.34 -17.31
N ARG A 271 13.08 5.87 -16.09
CA ARG A 271 13.43 4.50 -15.68
C ARG A 271 12.64 3.44 -16.46
N GLN A 272 11.38 3.69 -16.77
CA GLN A 272 10.60 2.79 -17.63
C GLN A 272 11.08 2.82 -19.08
N HIS A 273 11.46 3.99 -19.61
CA HIS A 273 12.06 4.12 -20.94
C HIS A 273 13.33 3.27 -21.06
N LEU A 274 14.17 3.21 -20.01
CA LEU A 274 15.34 2.32 -19.96
C LEU A 274 15.00 0.86 -20.31
N HIS A 275 13.90 0.35 -19.77
CA HIS A 275 13.47 -1.03 -20.01
C HIS A 275 12.74 -1.24 -21.33
N LEU A 276 12.05 -0.22 -21.83
CA LEU A 276 11.20 -0.31 -23.03
C LEU A 276 11.96 -0.03 -24.32
N GLN A 277 12.87 0.94 -24.30
CA GLN A 277 13.52 1.51 -25.49
C GLN A 277 15.04 1.63 -25.33
N GLY A 278 15.58 1.38 -24.13
CA GLY A 278 17.00 1.56 -23.81
C GLY A 278 17.29 2.90 -23.12
N PRO A 279 18.57 3.25 -22.91
CA PRO A 279 18.97 4.41 -22.12
C PRO A 279 18.28 5.71 -22.56
N PRO A 280 17.64 6.47 -21.66
CA PRO A 280 17.05 7.76 -22.00
C PRO A 280 18.11 8.78 -22.47
N PRO A 281 17.73 9.81 -23.24
CA PRO A 281 18.66 10.85 -23.66
C PRO A 281 19.31 11.56 -22.46
N ARG A 282 20.61 11.86 -22.58
CA ARG A 282 21.43 12.37 -21.46
C ARG A 282 20.89 13.67 -20.85
N GLU A 283 20.37 14.57 -21.66
CA GLU A 283 19.79 15.85 -21.23
C GLU A 283 18.60 15.69 -20.25
N TRP A 284 17.77 14.66 -20.45
CA TRP A 284 16.71 14.30 -19.50
C TRP A 284 17.28 13.82 -18.16
N LEU A 285 18.30 12.96 -18.21
CA LEU A 285 18.94 12.41 -17.02
C LEU A 285 19.68 13.48 -16.21
N ASP A 286 20.43 14.36 -16.88
CA ASP A 286 21.15 15.49 -16.27
C ASP A 286 20.21 16.42 -15.49
N ARG A 287 19.02 16.67 -16.06
CA ARG A 287 18.00 17.56 -15.49
C ARG A 287 17.20 16.92 -14.36
N PHE A 288 16.77 15.66 -14.53
CA PHE A 288 15.76 15.04 -13.67
C PHE A 288 16.24 13.81 -12.88
N ASP A 289 17.13 12.97 -13.41
CA ASP A 289 17.54 11.71 -12.76
C ASP A 289 19.06 11.45 -12.80
N ARG A 290 19.84 12.35 -12.19
CA ARG A 290 21.29 12.16 -12.00
C ARG A 290 21.62 10.82 -11.31
N PRO A 291 20.84 10.29 -10.35
CA PRO A 291 21.06 8.95 -9.83
C PRO A 291 21.02 7.85 -10.90
N LEU A 292 20.08 7.91 -11.84
CA LEU A 292 20.04 6.97 -12.97
C LEU A 292 21.24 7.17 -13.91
N LEU A 293 21.62 8.42 -14.21
CA LEU A 293 22.79 8.72 -15.04
C LEU A 293 24.06 8.04 -14.50
N ARG A 294 24.36 8.25 -13.21
CA ARG A 294 25.53 7.65 -12.56
C ARG A 294 25.49 6.13 -12.63
N ALA A 295 24.33 5.53 -12.36
CA ALA A 295 24.17 4.09 -12.46
C ALA A 295 24.40 3.56 -13.89
N LEU A 296 24.06 4.32 -14.94
CA LEU A 296 24.35 3.92 -16.33
C LEU A 296 25.84 4.06 -16.66
N GLU A 297 26.51 5.09 -16.16
CA GLU A 297 27.95 5.33 -16.35
C GLU A 297 28.83 4.30 -15.63
N GLU A 298 28.41 3.82 -14.45
CA GLU A 298 29.10 2.80 -13.66
C GLU A 298 29.00 1.38 -14.28
N GLY A 299 28.12 1.17 -15.26
CA GLY A 299 27.81 -0.15 -15.84
C GLY A 299 26.97 -1.05 -14.91
N PRO A 300 26.54 -2.25 -15.35
CA PRO A 300 25.91 -3.22 -14.46
C PRO A 300 26.91 -3.56 -13.35
N GLY A 301 26.58 -3.17 -12.11
CA GLY A 301 27.50 -3.20 -10.98
C GLY A 301 28.10 -4.57 -10.70
N ARG A 302 29.36 -4.54 -10.23
CA ARG A 302 29.98 -5.62 -9.43
C ARG A 302 29.13 -5.98 -8.22
#